data_AF-A0A6I2LYN9-F1
#
_entry.id   AF-A0A6I2LYN9-F1
#
_cell.length_a   1.000
_cell.length_b   1.000
_cell.length_c   1.000
_cell.angle_alpha   90.00
_cell.angle_beta   90.00
_cell.angle_gamma   90.00
#
_symmetry.space_group_name_H-M   'P 1'
#
loop_
_entity.id
_entity.type
_entity.pdbx_description
1 polymer ?
#
loop_
_entity_poly.entity_id
_entity_poly.type
_entity_poly.pdbx_seq_one_letter_code
_entity_poly.pdbx_strand_id
1 'polypeptide(L)'
;MARPRKTPERKRQKWAVLNVTPAERGAIEEAAAAAGQPTGRFIIARTLSGTSVVRADWQQSVAWLGIAVRLLEEIAAEVRQRAEPIDALRIALDLRRVEAALTERVLSSADEAGSVEC
;
A
#
# COMPACT_ATOMS: atom_id res chain seq x y z
N MET A 1 42.28 28.14 -18.24
CA MET A 1 41.97 28.27 -16.79
C MET A 1 41.16 27.06 -16.35
N ALA A 2 41.68 26.26 -15.41
CA ALA A 2 41.00 25.04 -14.95
C ALA A 2 39.79 25.39 -14.07
N ARG A 3 38.62 24.83 -14.39
CA ARG A 3 37.39 25.05 -13.60
C ARG A 3 37.51 24.31 -12.26
N PRO A 4 37.29 24.97 -11.11
CA PRO A 4 37.43 24.33 -9.81
C PRO A 4 36.47 23.15 -9.67
N ARG A 5 37.01 22.01 -9.23
CA ARG A 5 36.27 20.75 -9.08
C ARG A 5 35.27 20.91 -7.93
N LYS A 6 33.99 20.56 -8.16
CA LYS A 6 32.94 20.68 -7.13
C LYS A 6 33.27 19.77 -5.93
N THR A 7 33.16 20.31 -4.72
CA THR A 7 33.23 19.55 -3.46
C THR A 7 32.13 18.48 -3.44
N PRO A 8 32.34 17.34 -2.75
CA PRO A 8 31.38 16.23 -2.72
C PRO A 8 29.97 16.67 -2.25
N GLU A 9 29.88 17.60 -1.30
CA GLU A 9 28.61 18.21 -0.83
C GLU A 9 27.88 19.02 -1.90
N ARG A 10 28.60 19.57 -2.88
CA ARG A 10 28.04 20.33 -4.02
C ARG A 10 27.74 19.45 -5.23
N LYS A 11 28.03 18.15 -5.15
CA LYS A 11 27.64 17.19 -6.20
C LYS A 11 26.20 16.78 -5.95
N ARG A 12 25.36 16.93 -6.96
CA ARG A 12 24.02 16.35 -6.94
C ARG A 12 24.18 14.83 -6.90
N GLN A 13 23.69 14.21 -5.84
CA GLN A 13 23.63 12.76 -5.74
C GLN A 13 22.36 12.26 -6.43
N LYS A 14 22.43 11.08 -7.03
CA LYS A 14 21.27 10.43 -7.63
C LYS A 14 20.35 10.00 -6.49
N TRP A 15 19.11 10.49 -6.48
CA TRP A 15 18.12 10.09 -5.48
C TRP A 15 17.54 8.72 -5.81
N ALA A 16 17.01 8.04 -4.80
CA ALA A 16 16.20 6.83 -4.96
C ALA A 16 15.06 7.10 -5.94
N VAL A 17 14.77 6.12 -6.81
CA VAL A 17 13.70 6.25 -7.80
C VAL A 17 12.37 6.08 -7.09
N LEU A 18 11.53 7.12 -7.13
CA LEU A 18 10.15 7.04 -6.67
C LEU A 18 9.34 6.21 -7.67
N ASN A 19 8.96 4.99 -7.27
CA ASN A 19 8.06 4.14 -8.04
C ASN A 19 6.62 4.48 -7.68
N VAL A 20 5.85 4.99 -8.65
CA VAL A 20 4.45 5.37 -8.48
C VAL A 20 3.60 4.72 -9.56
N THR A 21 2.38 4.34 -9.21
CA THR A 21 1.34 3.92 -10.15
C THR A 21 0.89 5.11 -11.02
N PRO A 22 0.24 4.86 -12.17
CA PRO A 22 -0.33 5.93 -12.99
C PRO A 22 -1.35 6.81 -12.24
N ALA A 23 -2.13 6.22 -11.34
CA ALA A 23 -3.11 6.95 -10.53
C ALA A 23 -2.42 7.88 -9.51
N GLU A 24 -1.41 7.36 -8.78
CA GLU A 24 -0.61 8.16 -7.84
C GLU A 24 0.12 9.30 -8.57
N ARG A 25 0.65 9.04 -9.77
CA ARG A 25 1.29 10.07 -10.61
C ARG A 25 0.32 11.19 -10.97
N GLY A 26 -0.87 10.85 -11.43
CA GLY A 26 -1.90 11.83 -11.78
C GLY A 26 -2.28 12.71 -10.58
N ALA A 27 -2.50 12.10 -9.42
CA ALA A 27 -2.82 12.82 -8.19
C ALA A 27 -1.69 13.79 -7.76
N ILE A 28 -0.42 13.36 -7.89
CA ILE A 28 0.74 14.21 -7.57
C ILE A 28 0.83 15.40 -8.54
N GLU A 29 0.64 15.16 -9.83
CA GLU A 29 0.71 16.21 -10.86
C GLU A 29 -0.42 17.23 -10.70
N GLU A 30 -1.64 16.78 -10.42
CA GLU A 30 -2.79 17.63 -10.14
C GLU A 30 -2.56 18.49 -8.87
N ALA A 31 -2.10 17.87 -7.78
CA ALA A 31 -1.81 18.59 -6.55
C ALA A 31 -0.67 19.60 -6.70
N ALA A 32 0.37 19.27 -7.49
CA ALA A 32 1.45 20.18 -7.82
C ALA A 32 0.96 21.37 -8.66
N ALA A 33 0.11 21.12 -9.65
CA ALA A 33 -0.52 22.14 -10.46
C ALA A 33 -1.41 23.07 -9.63
N ALA A 34 -2.25 22.52 -8.76
CA ALA A 34 -3.09 23.28 -7.83
C ALA A 34 -2.26 24.15 -6.87
N ALA A 35 -1.08 23.68 -6.45
CA ALA A 35 -0.13 24.43 -5.63
C ALA A 35 0.74 25.42 -6.43
N GLY A 36 0.62 25.48 -7.76
CA GLY A 36 1.43 26.32 -8.63
C GLY A 36 2.92 25.97 -8.62
N GLN A 37 3.27 24.70 -8.35
CA GLN A 37 4.66 24.25 -8.19
C GLN A 37 5.02 23.18 -9.21
N PRO A 38 6.29 23.13 -9.66
CA PRO A 38 6.77 21.99 -10.42
C PRO A 38 6.81 20.75 -9.53
N THR A 39 6.44 19.60 -10.09
CA THR A 39 6.25 18.32 -9.37
C THR A 39 7.38 17.96 -8.41
N GLY A 40 8.63 18.09 -8.84
CA GLY A 40 9.78 17.80 -7.97
C GLY A 40 9.90 18.73 -6.76
N ARG A 41 9.58 20.03 -6.92
CA ARG A 41 9.57 20.99 -5.81
C ARG A 41 8.41 20.72 -4.86
N PHE A 42 7.25 20.38 -5.42
CA PHE A 42 6.07 20.01 -4.64
C PHE A 42 6.36 18.79 -3.75
N ILE A 43 6.91 17.71 -4.30
CA ILE A 43 7.26 16.49 -3.55
C ILE A 43 8.25 16.80 -2.41
N ILE A 44 9.29 17.61 -2.68
CA ILE A 44 10.26 18.01 -1.66
C ILE A 44 9.60 18.84 -0.55
N ALA A 45 8.79 19.84 -0.92
CA ALA A 45 8.09 20.67 0.05
C ALA A 45 7.12 19.83 0.90
N ARG A 46 6.46 18.84 0.29
CA ARG A 46 5.53 17.94 0.98
C ARG A 46 6.21 16.99 1.95
N THR A 47 7.36 16.44 1.57
CA THR A 47 8.14 15.53 2.42
C THR A 47 8.77 16.27 3.60
N LEU A 48 9.27 17.48 3.39
CA LEU A 48 9.82 18.33 4.46
C LEU A 48 8.77 18.85 5.43
N SER A 49 7.49 18.97 5.01
CA SER A 49 6.41 19.41 5.89
C SER A 49 5.90 18.32 6.84
N GLY A 50 6.42 17.09 6.75
CA GLY A 50 6.18 16.02 7.72
C GLY A 50 4.75 15.48 7.77
N THR A 51 3.83 15.98 6.95
CA THR A 51 2.48 15.41 6.89
C THR A 51 2.51 14.24 5.93
N SER A 52 2.70 13.04 6.49
CA SER A 52 2.48 11.80 5.76
C SER A 52 0.98 11.69 5.47
N VAL A 53 0.60 11.66 4.20
CA VAL A 53 -0.72 11.16 3.82
C VAL A 53 -0.61 9.66 3.89
N VAL A 54 -1.33 9.03 4.83
CA VAL A 54 -1.49 7.58 4.86
C VAL A 54 -1.92 7.16 3.46
N ARG A 55 -1.21 6.23 2.83
CA ARG A 55 -1.57 5.70 1.51
C ARG A 55 -3.05 5.31 1.56
N ALA A 56 -3.90 6.05 0.85
CA ALA A 56 -5.34 5.80 0.83
C ALA A 56 -5.65 4.34 0.44
N ASP A 57 -4.81 3.79 -0.45
CA ASP A 57 -4.84 2.41 -0.90
C ASP A 57 -4.70 1.39 0.24
N TRP A 58 -3.94 1.70 1.29
CA TRP A 58 -3.80 0.81 2.45
C TRP A 58 -5.09 0.74 3.25
N GLN A 59 -5.65 1.89 3.61
CA GLN A 59 -6.91 1.93 4.36
C GLN A 59 -8.05 1.31 3.57
N GLN A 60 -8.10 1.55 2.27
CA GLN A 60 -9.10 0.95 1.39
C GLN A 60 -8.90 -0.57 1.30
N SER A 61 -7.66 -1.05 1.12
CA SER A 61 -7.37 -2.49 1.10
C SER A 61 -7.77 -3.17 2.41
N VAL A 62 -7.41 -2.59 3.56
CA VAL A 62 -7.80 -3.08 4.89
C VAL A 62 -9.32 -3.12 5.04
N ALA A 63 -10.04 -2.12 4.56
CA ALA A 63 -11.51 -2.10 4.58
C ALA A 63 -12.11 -3.23 3.72
N TRP A 64 -11.59 -3.44 2.50
CA TRP A 64 -12.03 -4.54 1.62
C TRP A 64 -11.76 -5.91 2.24
N LEU A 65 -10.64 -6.08 2.93
CA LEU A 65 -10.34 -7.31 3.67
C LEU A 65 -11.29 -7.55 4.82
N GLY A 66 -11.62 -6.51 5.60
CA GLY A 66 -12.62 -6.60 6.66
C GLY A 66 -13.99 -7.06 6.13
N ILE A 67 -14.39 -6.55 4.96
CA ILE A 67 -15.61 -6.99 4.27
C ILE A 67 -15.50 -8.46 3.86
N ALA A 68 -14.38 -8.87 3.25
CA ALA A 68 -14.17 -10.24 2.80
C ALA A 68 -14.22 -11.25 3.96
N VAL A 69 -13.56 -10.96 5.09
CA VAL A 69 -13.58 -11.82 6.28
C VAL A 69 -15.00 -11.98 6.81
N ARG A 70 -15.75 -10.88 6.92
CA ARG A 70 -17.14 -10.93 7.37
C ARG A 70 -18.03 -11.78 6.46
N LEU A 71 -17.89 -11.64 5.14
CA LEU A 71 -18.65 -12.47 4.19
C LEU A 71 -18.31 -13.96 4.31
N LEU A 72 -17.05 -14.31 4.56
CA LEU A 72 -16.65 -15.70 4.79
C LEU A 72 -17.27 -16.26 6.07
N GLU A 73 -17.34 -15.47 7.14
CA GLU A 73 -18.01 -15.85 8.39
C GLU A 73 -19.52 -16.07 8.19
N GLU A 74 -20.18 -15.18 7.42
CA GLU A 74 -21.60 -15.31 7.07
C GLU A 74 -21.86 -16.60 6.27
N ILE A 75 -21.01 -16.92 5.28
CA ILE A 75 -21.08 -18.19 4.54
C ILE A 75 -20.90 -19.39 5.48
N ALA A 76 -19.92 -19.33 6.39
CA ALA A 76 -19.68 -20.41 7.36
C ALA A 76 -20.85 -20.60 8.33
N ALA A 77 -21.59 -19.54 8.67
CA ALA A 77 -22.78 -19.61 9.50
C ALA A 77 -23.96 -20.25 8.75
N GLU A 78 -24.22 -19.84 7.51
CA GLU A 78 -25.28 -20.40 6.67
C GLU A 78 -25.03 -21.89 6.37
N VAL A 79 -23.79 -22.25 6.07
CA VAL A 79 -23.39 -23.64 5.80
C VAL A 79 -23.62 -24.51 7.03
N ARG A 80 -23.29 -24.03 8.24
CA ARG A 80 -23.57 -24.77 9.49
C ARG A 80 -25.05 -25.01 9.74
N GLN A 81 -25.94 -24.17 9.22
CA GLN A 81 -27.38 -24.32 9.40
C GLN A 81 -28.03 -25.26 8.38
N ARG A 82 -27.44 -25.39 7.17
CA ARG A 82 -28.10 -26.04 6.03
C ARG A 82 -27.42 -27.32 5.54
N ALA A 83 -26.14 -27.50 5.82
CA ALA A 83 -25.36 -28.63 5.31
C ALA A 83 -25.30 -29.79 6.30
N GLU A 84 -25.10 -30.99 5.77
CA GLU A 84 -24.76 -32.16 6.56
C GLU A 84 -23.48 -31.90 7.38
N PRO A 85 -23.35 -32.43 8.61
CA PRO A 85 -22.28 -32.06 9.53
C PRO A 85 -20.86 -32.20 8.97
N ILE A 86 -20.62 -33.24 8.15
CA ILE A 86 -19.32 -33.49 7.51
C ILE A 86 -19.01 -32.45 6.44
N ASP A 87 -20.01 -32.08 5.64
CA ASP A 87 -19.85 -31.09 4.58
C ASP A 87 -19.66 -29.69 5.18
N ALA A 88 -20.39 -29.39 6.25
CA ALA A 88 -20.23 -28.14 7.00
C ALA A 88 -18.80 -28.00 7.57
N LEU A 89 -18.23 -29.08 8.09
CA LEU A 89 -16.85 -29.08 8.61
C LEU A 89 -15.81 -28.87 7.49
N ARG A 90 -15.99 -29.54 6.34
CA ARG A 90 -15.08 -29.40 5.18
C ARG A 90 -15.11 -27.98 4.64
N ILE A 91 -16.30 -27.42 4.44
CA ILE A 91 -16.46 -26.05 3.94
C ILE A 91 -15.89 -25.04 4.93
N ALA A 92 -16.10 -25.21 6.24
CA ALA A 92 -15.52 -24.33 7.25
C ALA A 92 -13.97 -24.35 7.22
N LEU A 93 -13.35 -25.51 7.00
CA LEU A 93 -11.89 -25.62 6.86
C LEU A 93 -11.39 -24.91 5.59
N ASP A 94 -12.10 -25.05 4.47
CA ASP A 94 -11.71 -24.39 3.22
C ASP A 94 -11.86 -22.87 3.31
N LEU A 95 -12.92 -22.36 3.95
CA LEU A 95 -13.08 -20.93 4.23
C LEU A 95 -11.94 -20.40 5.12
N ARG A 96 -11.52 -21.18 6.12
CA ARG A 96 -10.40 -20.79 7.00
C ARG A 96 -9.07 -20.73 6.26
N ARG A 97 -8.84 -21.60 5.28
CA ARG A 97 -7.66 -21.54 4.41
C ARG A 97 -7.66 -20.30 3.52
N VAL A 98 -8.83 -19.92 2.99
CA VAL A 98 -8.99 -18.69 2.20
C VAL A 98 -8.69 -17.46 3.06
N GLU A 99 -9.23 -17.39 4.27
CA GLU A 99 -8.95 -16.30 5.21
C GLU A 99 -7.46 -16.18 5.56
N ALA A 100 -6.79 -17.31 5.81
CA ALA A 100 -5.36 -17.35 6.09
C ALA A 100 -4.54 -16.83 4.90
N ALA A 101 -4.85 -17.28 3.67
CA ALA A 101 -4.16 -16.83 2.45
C ALA A 101 -4.36 -15.33 2.17
N LEU A 102 -5.55 -14.80 2.45
CA LEU A 102 -5.84 -13.37 2.33
C LEU A 102 -5.03 -12.56 3.35
N THR A 103 -4.93 -13.06 4.59
CA THR A 103 -4.20 -12.37 5.67
C THR A 103 -2.69 -12.41 5.45
N GLU A 104 -2.13 -13.55 5.03
CA GLU A 104 -0.71 -13.72 4.75
C GLU A 104 -0.23 -12.77 3.65
N ARG A 105 -1.02 -12.60 2.57
CA ARG A 105 -0.70 -11.68 1.48
C ARG A 105 -0.67 -10.22 1.91
N VAL A 106 -1.43 -9.87 2.95
CA VAL A 106 -1.50 -8.50 3.50
C VAL A 106 -0.30 -8.23 4.40
N LEU A 107 0.08 -9.21 5.22
CA LEU A 107 1.30 -9.11 6.03
C LEU A 107 2.55 -9.09 5.15
N SER A 108 2.60 -9.91 4.10
CA SER A 108 3.71 -9.91 3.13
C SER A 108 3.81 -8.59 2.33
N SER A 109 2.68 -7.99 1.95
CA SER A 109 2.69 -6.67 1.31
C SER A 109 3.00 -5.51 2.27
N ALA A 110 2.70 -5.68 3.57
CA ALA A 110 3.13 -4.75 4.61
C ALA A 110 4.64 -4.84 4.89
N ASP A 111 5.23 -6.04 4.87
CA ASP A 111 6.67 -6.26 5.02
C ASP A 111 7.49 -5.76 3.83
N GLU A 112 6.98 -5.91 2.60
CA GLU A 112 7.61 -5.29 1.42
C GLU A 112 7.53 -3.75 1.46
N ALA A 113 6.48 -3.19 2.06
CA ALA A 113 6.37 -1.75 2.30
C ALA A 113 7.27 -1.25 3.44
N GLY A 114 7.61 -2.12 4.40
CA GLY A 114 8.51 -1.82 5.52
C GLY A 114 10.00 -2.08 5.24
N SER A 115 10.34 -2.93 4.26
CA SER A 115 11.73 -3.33 3.97
C SER A 115 12.54 -2.31 3.16
N VAL A 116 12.05 -1.09 2.94
CA VAL A 116 12.81 0.01 2.32
C VAL A 116 13.45 0.93 3.38
N GLU A 117 13.85 0.36 4.52
CA GLU A 117 14.81 0.97 5.45
C GLU A 117 16.12 0.16 5.42
N CYS A 118 17.03 0.55 4.51
CA CYS A 118 18.48 0.36 4.60
C CYS A 118 19.18 1.30 3.60
#